data_AF-A0A9E0TRX8-F1
#
_entry.id   AF-A0A9E0TRX8-F1
#
_cell.length_a   1.000
_cell.length_b   1.000
_cell.length_c   1.000
_cell.angle_alpha   90.00
_cell.angle_beta   90.00
_cell.angle_gamma   90.00
#
_symmetry.space_group_name_H-M   'P 1'
#
loop_
_entity.id
_entity.type
_entity.pdbx_description
1 polymer ?
#
loop_
_entity_poly.entity_id
_entity_poly.type
_entity_poly.pdbx_seq_one_letter_code
_entity_poly.pdbx_strand_id
1 'polypeptide(L)'
;MINDASLLHYFQRGLIPGPTETEEEFLKRALQARSLTHSEWQEVSTPFAIAIDWVPLTYSNQQIAWWEGAATWISDEGLPSIQLRTRFQKGSFWGYRREEVLAHEAVHAARARFEEPQFEEILAYFTAPQAWKRFLGPLFSRSWEPLVLLLSVLIGAYVPLIPSAVIILALSWLIYRQRAFKRCCRKLSFPLLLCLTDREIRSFARMPEAAIPAYLDKNSTPRGRLLRLLFRRNGNRI
;
A
#
# COMPACT_ATOMS: atom_id res chain seq x y z
N MET A 1 -19.36 10.44 17.48
CA MET A 1 -17.97 10.95 17.37
C MET A 1 -16.99 9.90 17.87
N ILE A 2 -16.15 9.41 16.97
CA ILE A 2 -15.03 8.53 17.29
C ILE A 2 -14.01 9.29 18.13
N ASN A 3 -13.58 8.72 19.26
CA ASN A 3 -12.52 9.32 20.07
C ASN A 3 -11.12 8.97 19.52
N ASP A 4 -10.09 9.67 19.97
CA ASP A 4 -8.72 9.51 19.45
C ASP A 4 -8.12 8.12 19.75
N ALA A 5 -8.46 7.53 20.90
CA ALA A 5 -8.00 6.19 21.28
C ALA A 5 -8.58 5.11 20.36
N SER A 6 -9.89 5.19 20.07
CA SER A 6 -10.57 4.31 19.13
C SER A 6 -10.02 4.45 17.72
N LEU A 7 -9.72 5.68 17.29
CA LEU A 7 -9.15 5.94 15.97
C LEU A 7 -7.75 5.31 15.81
N LEU A 8 -6.91 5.42 16.83
CA LEU A 8 -5.61 4.73 16.87
C LEU A 8 -5.77 3.21 16.92
N HIS A 9 -6.75 2.70 17.66
CA HIS A 9 -7.04 1.27 17.73
C HIS A 9 -7.44 0.73 16.35
N TYR A 10 -8.33 1.41 15.61
CA TYR A 10 -8.66 1.01 14.24
C TYR A 10 -7.46 1.06 13.31
N PHE A 11 -6.62 2.10 13.40
CA PHE A 11 -5.38 2.17 12.63
C PHE A 11 -4.46 0.96 12.90
N GLN A 12 -4.27 0.58 14.17
CA GLN A 12 -3.48 -0.61 14.54
C GLN A 12 -4.06 -1.90 13.96
N ARG A 13 -5.37 -1.93 13.70
CA ARG A 13 -6.06 -3.01 12.99
C ARG A 13 -6.09 -2.80 11.46
N GLY A 14 -5.25 -1.93 10.91
CA GLY A 14 -5.19 -1.68 9.46
C GLY A 14 -6.43 -0.98 8.89
N LEU A 15 -7.35 -0.49 9.72
CA LEU A 15 -8.53 0.25 9.28
C LEU A 15 -8.21 1.74 9.23
N ILE A 16 -7.92 2.24 8.02
CA ILE A 16 -7.57 3.64 7.78
C ILE A 16 -8.78 4.38 7.18
N PRO A 17 -9.18 5.55 7.70
CA PRO A 17 -10.20 6.37 7.06
C PRO A 17 -9.73 6.86 5.68
N GLY A 18 -10.58 6.69 4.67
CA GLY A 18 -10.30 7.15 3.31
C GLY A 18 -10.19 8.68 3.20
N PRO A 19 -9.59 9.21 2.11
CA PRO A 19 -9.43 10.65 1.92
C PRO A 19 -10.76 11.42 1.79
N THR A 20 -11.80 10.76 1.27
CA THR A 20 -13.14 11.31 1.06
C THR A 20 -14.21 10.68 1.96
N GLU A 21 -13.81 9.73 2.82
CA GLU A 21 -14.72 8.96 3.65
C GLU A 21 -15.20 9.77 4.86
N THR A 22 -16.51 9.82 5.07
CA THR A 22 -17.13 10.42 6.25
C THR A 22 -16.91 9.56 7.49
N GLU A 23 -17.12 10.14 8.68
CA GLU A 23 -16.99 9.38 9.92
C GLU A 23 -18.01 8.22 10.00
N GLU A 24 -19.23 8.43 9.52
CA GLU A 24 -20.28 7.41 9.53
C GLU A 24 -19.93 6.25 8.61
N GLU A 25 -19.49 6.53 7.38
CA GLU A 25 -19.05 5.50 6.42
C GLU A 25 -17.86 4.71 6.97
N PHE A 26 -16.87 5.40 7.55
CA PHE A 26 -15.72 4.76 8.18
C PHE A 26 -16.15 3.82 9.32
N LEU A 27 -17.02 4.30 10.22
CA LEU A 27 -17.50 3.49 11.35
C LEU A 27 -18.32 2.29 10.88
N LYS A 28 -19.18 2.46 9.87
CA LYS A 28 -19.95 1.37 9.27
C LYS A 28 -19.01 0.28 8.74
N ARG A 29 -17.99 0.66 7.97
CA ARG A 29 -16.99 -0.27 7.44
C ARG A 29 -16.16 -0.93 8.54
N ALA A 30 -15.73 -0.17 9.55
CA ALA A 30 -14.95 -0.69 10.67
C ALA A 30 -15.76 -1.70 11.52
N LEU A 31 -17.06 -1.48 11.70
CA LEU A 31 -17.96 -2.40 12.38
C LEU A 31 -18.18 -3.68 11.56
N GLN A 32 -18.36 -3.56 10.25
CA GLN A 32 -18.45 -4.72 9.36
C GLN A 32 -17.16 -5.56 9.40
N ALA A 33 -16.00 -4.92 9.25
CA ALA A 33 -14.69 -5.58 9.35
C ALA A 33 -14.55 -6.39 10.65
N ARG A 34 -15.01 -5.84 11.78
CA ARG A 34 -14.93 -6.53 13.08
C ARG A 34 -15.72 -7.85 13.14
N SER A 35 -16.79 -7.98 12.37
CA SER A 35 -17.57 -9.23 12.29
C SER A 35 -16.88 -10.34 11.50
N LEU A 36 -15.84 -10.02 10.73
CA LEU A 36 -15.14 -10.93 9.81
C LEU A 36 -13.83 -11.46 10.39
N THR A 37 -13.72 -11.64 11.71
CA THR A 37 -12.43 -12.11 12.28
C THR A 37 -12.14 -13.53 11.79
N HIS A 38 -10.99 -13.72 11.12
CA HIS A 38 -10.63 -15.00 10.48
C HIS A 38 -9.42 -15.64 11.16
N SER A 39 -9.54 -16.93 11.49
CA SER A 39 -8.53 -17.70 12.23
C SER A 39 -7.30 -18.10 11.41
N GLU A 40 -7.30 -17.87 10.09
CA GLU A 40 -6.23 -18.32 9.20
C GLU A 40 -5.05 -17.34 9.10
N TRP A 41 -5.17 -16.15 9.71
CA TRP A 41 -4.08 -15.19 9.74
C TRP A 41 -2.93 -15.68 10.61
N GLN A 42 -1.74 -15.65 10.03
CA GLN A 42 -0.50 -15.67 10.79
C GLN A 42 -0.11 -14.24 11.14
N GLU A 43 0.65 -14.07 12.22
CA GLU A 43 1.18 -12.76 12.59
C GLU A 43 2.15 -12.27 11.50
N VAL A 44 1.76 -11.20 10.80
CA VAL A 44 2.56 -10.59 9.75
C VAL A 44 3.12 -9.28 10.27
N SER A 45 4.44 -9.21 10.43
CA SER A 45 5.13 -7.99 10.85
C SER A 45 5.22 -7.01 9.67
N THR A 46 4.60 -5.85 9.80
CA THR A 46 4.73 -4.73 8.85
C THR A 46 5.51 -3.57 9.49
N PRO A 47 6.29 -2.78 8.73
CA PRO A 47 6.96 -1.59 9.24
C PRO A 47 5.97 -0.47 9.65
N PHE A 48 4.69 -0.64 9.35
CA PHE A 48 3.62 0.31 9.61
C PHE A 48 2.90 0.07 10.94
N ALA A 49 3.25 -1.01 11.67
CA ALA A 49 2.62 -1.40 12.93
C ALA A 49 1.09 -1.60 12.82
N ILE A 50 0.66 -2.19 11.70
CA ILE A 50 -0.73 -2.59 11.47
C ILE A 50 -0.86 -4.12 11.52
N ALA A 51 -2.04 -4.59 11.92
CA ALA A 51 -2.49 -5.97 11.85
C ALA A 51 -3.80 -6.02 11.05
N ILE A 52 -3.95 -6.97 10.12
CA ILE A 52 -5.14 -7.07 9.25
C ILE A 52 -5.85 -8.43 9.41
N ASP A 53 -5.95 -8.88 10.66
CA ASP A 53 -6.54 -10.17 11.09
C ASP A 53 -8.01 -10.39 10.72
N TRP A 54 -8.69 -9.34 10.26
CA TRP A 54 -10.10 -9.34 9.85
C TRP A 54 -10.30 -9.49 8.35
N VAL A 55 -9.25 -9.42 7.54
CA VAL A 55 -9.36 -9.47 6.07
C VAL A 55 -9.51 -10.92 5.63
N PRO A 56 -10.54 -11.32 4.87
CA PRO A 56 -10.64 -12.70 4.39
C PRO A 56 -9.41 -13.12 3.57
N LEU A 57 -8.88 -14.31 3.85
CA LEU A 57 -7.75 -14.90 3.12
C LEU A 57 -8.23 -16.16 2.40
N THR A 58 -7.95 -16.27 1.10
CA THR A 58 -8.30 -17.45 0.30
C THR A 58 -7.11 -17.94 -0.51
N TYR A 59 -7.08 -19.24 -0.82
CA TYR A 59 -6.07 -19.84 -1.69
C TYR A 59 -6.72 -20.31 -2.99
N SER A 60 -6.49 -19.60 -4.09
CA SER A 60 -7.06 -19.94 -5.39
C SER A 60 -6.17 -19.44 -6.53
N ASN A 61 -6.20 -20.16 -7.66
CA ASN A 61 -5.54 -19.75 -8.89
C ASN A 61 -6.51 -19.12 -9.89
N GLN A 62 -7.79 -19.02 -9.56
CA GLN A 62 -8.80 -18.42 -10.43
C GLN A 62 -8.57 -16.91 -10.52
N GLN A 63 -8.72 -16.33 -11.71
CA GLN A 63 -8.65 -14.88 -11.95
C GLN A 63 -7.32 -14.17 -11.62
N ILE A 64 -6.29 -14.90 -11.17
CA ILE A 64 -4.92 -14.39 -11.04
C ILE A 64 -4.07 -14.85 -12.23
N ALA A 65 -3.29 -13.95 -12.80
CA ALA A 65 -2.37 -14.29 -13.89
C ALA A 65 -1.33 -15.32 -13.43
N TRP A 66 -0.70 -16.03 -14.38
CA TRP A 66 0.29 -17.05 -14.04
C TRP A 66 1.57 -16.47 -13.41
N TRP A 67 1.83 -15.17 -13.62
CA TRP A 67 2.94 -14.43 -13.00
C TRP A 67 2.57 -13.71 -11.69
N GLU A 68 1.29 -13.66 -11.34
CA GLU A 68 0.82 -13.05 -10.09
C GLU A 68 0.88 -14.09 -8.96
N GLY A 69 1.45 -13.66 -7.82
CA GLY A 69 1.49 -14.46 -6.60
C GLY A 69 0.23 -14.30 -5.75
N ALA A 70 -0.37 -13.12 -5.78
CA ALA A 70 -1.53 -12.76 -4.98
C ALA A 70 -2.31 -11.62 -5.64
N ALA A 71 -3.51 -11.38 -5.13
CA ALA A 71 -4.33 -10.23 -5.46
C ALA A 71 -5.13 -9.80 -4.23
N THR A 72 -5.26 -8.49 -4.05
CA THR A 72 -6.23 -7.88 -3.12
C THR A 72 -7.45 -7.44 -3.90
N TRP A 73 -8.61 -7.98 -3.54
CA TRP A 73 -9.90 -7.62 -4.11
C TRP A 73 -10.65 -6.70 -3.16
N ILE A 74 -11.30 -5.67 -3.68
CA ILE A 74 -12.06 -4.70 -2.89
C ILE A 74 -13.53 -4.82 -3.29
N SER A 75 -14.41 -5.07 -2.32
CA SER A 75 -15.86 -5.12 -2.55
C SER A 75 -16.44 -3.71 -2.76
N ASP A 76 -17.68 -3.62 -3.25
CA ASP A 76 -18.37 -2.35 -3.44
C ASP A 76 -18.53 -1.56 -2.11
N GLU A 77 -18.57 -2.27 -0.98
CA GLU A 77 -18.60 -1.68 0.37
C GLU A 77 -17.21 -1.22 0.87
N GLY A 78 -16.17 -1.43 0.06
CA GLY A 78 -14.79 -1.05 0.40
C GLY A 78 -14.12 -2.01 1.39
N LEU A 79 -14.61 -3.24 1.51
CA LEU A 79 -13.97 -4.29 2.31
C LEU A 79 -12.98 -5.07 1.43
N PRO A 80 -11.70 -5.14 1.80
CA PRO A 80 -10.72 -5.94 1.09
C PRO A 80 -10.87 -7.43 1.39
N SER A 81 -10.43 -8.25 0.46
CA SER A 81 -10.14 -9.68 0.64
C SER A 81 -8.84 -10.02 -0.10
N ILE A 82 -8.07 -10.95 0.45
CA ILE A 82 -6.78 -11.34 -0.10
C ILE A 82 -6.89 -12.74 -0.69
N GLN A 83 -6.45 -12.87 -1.93
CA GLN A 83 -6.32 -14.14 -2.62
C GLN A 83 -4.85 -14.44 -2.83
N LEU A 84 -4.37 -15.57 -2.30
CA LEU A 84 -3.05 -16.12 -2.60
C LEU A 84 -3.15 -17.24 -3.62
N ARG A 85 -2.12 -17.37 -4.45
CA ARG A 85 -1.93 -18.55 -5.31
C ARG A 85 -1.86 -19.82 -4.46
N THR A 86 -2.46 -20.93 -4.89
CA THR A 86 -2.57 -22.17 -4.11
C THR A 86 -1.22 -22.74 -3.68
N ARG A 87 -0.16 -22.47 -4.46
CA ARG A 87 1.20 -22.91 -4.14
C ARG A 87 1.75 -22.30 -2.84
N PHE A 88 1.25 -21.14 -2.40
CA PHE A 88 1.63 -20.56 -1.10
C PHE A 88 1.16 -21.39 0.10
N GLN A 89 0.25 -22.35 -0.06
CA GLN A 89 -0.05 -23.33 0.98
C GLN A 89 1.19 -24.15 1.37
N LYS A 90 2.15 -24.30 0.44
CA LYS A 90 3.46 -24.93 0.67
C LYS A 90 4.53 -23.96 1.20
N GLY A 91 4.15 -22.72 1.52
CA GLY A 91 5.01 -21.70 2.14
C GLY A 91 5.74 -20.74 1.17
N SER A 92 5.93 -21.09 -0.10
CA SER A 92 6.60 -20.20 -1.06
C SER A 92 6.21 -20.42 -2.53
N PHE A 93 6.40 -19.38 -3.33
CA PHE A 93 6.21 -19.38 -4.79
C PHE A 93 7.29 -18.52 -5.44
N TRP A 94 8.02 -19.08 -6.41
CA TRP A 94 9.08 -18.38 -7.16
C TRP A 94 10.10 -17.61 -6.30
N GLY A 95 10.48 -18.19 -5.16
CA GLY A 95 11.43 -17.57 -4.23
C GLY A 95 10.83 -16.48 -3.34
N TYR A 96 9.54 -16.15 -3.49
CA TYR A 96 8.79 -15.32 -2.56
C TYR A 96 8.19 -16.19 -1.46
N ARG A 97 8.40 -15.78 -0.21
CA ARG A 97 7.79 -16.42 0.95
C ARG A 97 6.36 -15.95 1.11
N ARG A 98 5.49 -16.82 1.64
CA ARG A 98 4.10 -16.47 1.92
C ARG A 98 4.00 -15.24 2.82
N GLU A 99 4.81 -15.17 3.87
CA GLU A 99 4.80 -14.04 4.83
C GLU A 99 5.16 -12.71 4.16
N GLU A 100 6.11 -12.73 3.21
CA GLU A 100 6.51 -11.54 2.44
C GLU A 100 5.36 -11.04 1.56
N VAL A 101 4.68 -11.95 0.86
CA VAL A 101 3.54 -11.61 0.00
C VAL A 101 2.35 -11.15 0.83
N LEU A 102 2.06 -11.81 1.96
CA LEU A 102 1.00 -11.36 2.87
C LEU A 102 1.26 -9.97 3.44
N ALA A 103 2.52 -9.63 3.77
CA ALA A 103 2.86 -8.28 4.23
C ALA A 103 2.62 -7.22 3.15
N HIS A 104 2.92 -7.57 1.90
CA HIS A 104 2.65 -6.72 0.73
C HIS A 104 1.14 -6.51 0.54
N GLU A 105 0.35 -7.59 0.46
CA GLU A 105 -1.11 -7.52 0.33
C GLU A 105 -1.78 -6.82 1.52
N ALA A 106 -1.18 -6.90 2.72
CA ALA A 106 -1.68 -6.18 3.89
C ALA A 106 -1.69 -4.66 3.72
N VAL A 107 -0.72 -4.13 2.97
CA VAL A 107 -0.66 -2.69 2.67
C VAL A 107 -1.80 -2.30 1.74
N HIS A 108 -2.06 -3.10 0.69
CA HIS A 108 -3.19 -2.89 -0.22
C HIS A 108 -4.53 -2.95 0.53
N ALA A 109 -4.72 -3.97 1.36
CA ALA A 109 -5.93 -4.11 2.16
C ALA A 109 -6.14 -2.92 3.12
N ALA A 110 -5.09 -2.47 3.82
CA ALA A 110 -5.19 -1.31 4.70
C ALA A 110 -5.49 -0.01 3.94
N ARG A 111 -5.09 0.06 2.67
CA ARG A 111 -5.30 1.19 1.77
C ARG A 111 -6.49 1.00 0.82
N ALA A 112 -7.40 0.06 1.07
CA ALA A 112 -8.52 -0.25 0.19
C ALA A 112 -9.45 0.96 -0.14
N ARG A 113 -9.43 2.02 0.66
CA ARG A 113 -10.19 3.27 0.39
C ARG A 113 -9.37 4.37 -0.29
N PHE A 114 -8.16 4.08 -0.73
CA PHE A 114 -7.30 5.01 -1.47
C PHE A 114 -7.32 4.63 -2.96
N GLU A 115 -7.88 5.48 -3.81
CA GLU A 115 -7.93 5.26 -5.26
C GLU A 115 -6.66 5.78 -5.96
N GLU A 116 -5.47 5.39 -5.46
CA GLU A 116 -4.21 6.07 -5.78
C GLU A 116 -3.04 5.10 -6.00
N PRO A 117 -2.76 4.70 -7.25
CA PRO A 117 -1.82 3.61 -7.54
C PRO A 117 -0.34 4.03 -7.55
N GLN A 118 0.03 5.32 -7.46
CA GLN A 118 1.40 5.72 -7.82
C GLN A 118 2.44 5.33 -6.77
N PHE A 119 2.12 5.50 -5.48
CA PHE A 119 3.00 5.16 -4.36
C PHE A 119 2.53 3.94 -3.58
N GLU A 120 1.34 3.40 -3.88
CA GLU A 120 0.80 2.22 -3.20
C GLU A 120 1.73 1.01 -3.32
N GLU A 121 2.17 0.68 -4.53
CA GLU A 121 3.18 -0.36 -4.75
C GLU A 121 4.49 -0.09 -3.99
N ILE A 122 4.91 1.18 -3.92
CA ILE A 122 6.14 1.53 -3.19
C ILE A 122 5.97 1.25 -1.70
N LEU A 123 4.80 1.56 -1.13
CA LEU A 123 4.47 1.25 0.26
C LEU A 123 4.39 -0.27 0.48
N ALA A 124 3.75 -1.00 -0.43
CA ALA A 124 3.57 -2.45 -0.34
C ALA A 124 4.93 -3.18 -0.43
N TYR A 125 5.75 -2.85 -1.43
CA TYR A 125 7.11 -3.39 -1.55
C TYR A 125 8.05 -2.93 -0.44
N PHE A 126 7.75 -1.87 0.30
CA PHE A 126 8.58 -1.45 1.44
C PHE A 126 8.64 -2.52 2.55
N THR A 127 7.67 -3.44 2.58
CA THR A 127 7.64 -4.61 3.47
C THR A 127 8.64 -5.70 3.08
N ALA A 128 9.18 -5.66 1.84
CA ALA A 128 10.06 -6.70 1.34
C ALA A 128 11.41 -6.71 2.08
N PRO A 129 11.96 -7.89 2.42
CA PRO A 129 13.20 -7.98 3.18
C PRO A 129 14.42 -7.50 2.37
N GLN A 130 14.46 -7.77 1.06
CA GLN A 130 15.58 -7.40 0.20
C GLN A 130 15.44 -5.97 -0.34
N ALA A 131 16.55 -5.21 -0.30
CA ALA A 131 16.58 -3.82 -0.78
C ALA A 131 16.28 -3.66 -2.28
N TRP A 132 16.73 -4.62 -3.10
CA TRP A 132 16.47 -4.57 -4.54
C TRP A 132 14.99 -4.79 -4.86
N LYS A 133 14.26 -5.61 -4.09
CA LYS A 133 12.80 -5.77 -4.21
C LYS A 133 12.07 -4.48 -3.81
N ARG A 134 12.49 -3.84 -2.72
CA ARG A 134 11.98 -2.52 -2.30
C ARG A 134 12.17 -1.45 -3.38
N PHE A 135 13.23 -1.54 -4.16
CA PHE A 135 13.53 -0.57 -5.22
C PHE A 135 12.83 -0.90 -6.55
N LEU A 136 13.00 -2.12 -7.06
CA LEU A 136 12.55 -2.56 -8.39
C LEU A 136 11.14 -3.16 -8.42
N GLY A 137 10.63 -3.66 -7.30
CA GLY A 137 9.29 -4.25 -7.22
C GLY A 137 8.19 -3.33 -7.73
N PRO A 138 8.16 -2.03 -7.33
CA PRO A 138 7.19 -1.05 -7.80
C PRO A 138 7.36 -0.59 -9.25
N LEU A 139 8.16 -1.31 -10.06
CA LEU A 139 8.36 -0.97 -11.47
C LEU A 139 7.03 -0.93 -12.21
N PHE A 140 6.17 -1.91 -11.96
CA PHE A 140 4.81 -1.96 -12.46
C PHE A 140 3.84 -1.56 -11.36
N SER A 141 2.93 -0.63 -11.66
CA SER A 141 1.90 -0.16 -10.72
C SER A 141 0.48 -0.36 -11.22
N ARG A 142 0.33 -0.90 -12.43
CA ARG A 142 -0.97 -1.28 -12.99
C ARG A 142 -0.82 -2.62 -13.69
N SER A 143 -1.87 -3.44 -13.63
CA SER A 143 -1.88 -4.79 -14.20
C SER A 143 -1.61 -4.85 -15.72
N TRP A 144 -1.82 -3.74 -16.45
CA TRP A 144 -1.53 -3.67 -17.89
C TRP A 144 -0.09 -3.27 -18.24
N GLU A 145 0.66 -2.68 -17.31
CA GLU A 145 2.03 -2.20 -17.61
C GLU A 145 2.99 -3.33 -18.03
N PRO A 146 2.94 -4.54 -17.43
CA PRO A 146 3.68 -5.70 -17.92
C PRO A 146 3.32 -6.10 -19.36
N LEU A 147 2.05 -5.95 -19.76
CA LEU A 147 1.61 -6.25 -21.13
C LEU A 147 2.21 -5.28 -22.13
N VAL A 148 2.33 -3.99 -21.77
CA VAL A 148 2.99 -3.00 -22.63
C VAL A 148 4.48 -3.32 -22.80
N LEU A 149 5.16 -3.77 -21.74
CA LEU A 149 6.54 -4.24 -21.87
C LEU A 149 6.61 -5.46 -22.81
N LEU A 150 5.74 -6.45 -22.64
CA LEU A 150 5.72 -7.65 -23.50
C LEU A 150 5.48 -7.29 -24.97
N LEU A 151 4.48 -6.45 -25.26
CA LEU A 151 4.19 -5.97 -26.61
C LEU A 151 5.37 -5.18 -27.20
N SER A 152 6.06 -4.36 -26.38
CA SER A 152 7.24 -3.63 -26.83
C SER A 152 8.35 -4.55 -27.32
N VAL A 153 8.54 -5.71 -26.67
CA VAL A 153 9.52 -6.73 -27.06
C VAL A 153 9.16 -7.35 -28.41
N LEU A 154 7.87 -7.66 -28.64
CA LEU A 154 7.40 -8.21 -29.91
C LEU A 154 7.59 -7.21 -31.06
N ILE A 155 7.26 -5.93 -30.84
CA ILE A 155 7.50 -4.86 -31.82
C ILE A 155 9.01 -4.65 -32.02
N GLY A 156 9.80 -4.84 -30.96
CA GLY A 156 11.26 -4.78 -30.97
C GLY A 156 11.95 -5.67 -31.98
N ALA A 157 11.29 -6.77 -32.40
CA ALA A 157 11.76 -7.62 -33.49
C ALA A 157 11.87 -6.87 -34.84
N TYR A 158 11.06 -5.83 -35.03
CA TYR A 158 11.04 -4.97 -36.22
C TYR A 158 11.66 -3.60 -35.97
N VAL A 159 11.57 -3.09 -34.74
CA VAL A 159 12.10 -1.77 -34.35
C VAL A 159 12.88 -1.89 -33.03
N PRO A 160 14.19 -2.23 -33.07
CA PRO A 160 14.98 -2.59 -31.88
C PRO A 160 15.08 -1.52 -30.78
N LEU A 161 14.83 -0.25 -31.11
CA LEU A 161 14.88 0.86 -30.15
C LEU A 161 13.66 0.92 -29.22
N ILE A 162 12.51 0.36 -29.61
CA ILE A 162 11.26 0.47 -28.85
C ILE A 162 11.34 -0.19 -27.45
N PRO A 163 11.79 -1.45 -27.30
CA PRO A 163 11.92 -2.07 -25.97
C PRO A 163 12.84 -1.26 -25.04
N SER A 164 13.97 -0.79 -25.57
CA SER A 164 14.94 0.00 -24.81
C SER A 164 14.34 1.32 -24.33
N ALA A 165 13.60 2.02 -25.20
CA ALA A 165 12.92 3.25 -24.83
C ALA A 165 11.87 3.03 -23.73
N VAL A 166 11.04 1.97 -23.85
CA VAL A 166 10.03 1.62 -22.84
C VAL A 166 10.68 1.32 -21.48
N ILE A 167 11.76 0.53 -21.47
CA ILE A 167 12.51 0.21 -20.24
C ILE A 167 13.12 1.47 -19.62
N ILE A 168 13.77 2.33 -20.42
CA ILE A 168 14.37 3.57 -19.94
C ILE A 168 13.31 4.49 -19.33
N LEU A 169 12.14 4.61 -19.97
CA LEU A 169 11.02 5.41 -19.46
C LEU A 169 10.48 4.83 -18.14
N ALA A 170 10.25 3.52 -18.07
CA ALA A 170 9.76 2.84 -16.87
C ALA A 170 10.73 3.01 -15.68
N LEU A 171 12.04 2.83 -15.92
CA LEU A 171 13.08 3.02 -14.89
C LEU A 171 13.19 4.49 -14.49
N SER A 172 13.13 5.43 -15.44
CA SER A 172 13.18 6.87 -15.14
C SER A 172 11.99 7.29 -14.28
N TRP A 173 10.80 6.78 -14.58
CA TRP A 173 9.58 7.01 -13.81
C TRP A 173 9.66 6.40 -12.41
N LEU A 174 10.15 5.16 -12.29
CA LEU A 174 10.42 4.51 -11.01
C LEU A 174 11.39 5.34 -10.16
N ILE A 175 12.52 5.78 -10.72
CA ILE A 175 13.51 6.61 -10.03
C ILE A 175 12.88 7.93 -9.55
N TYR A 176 12.07 8.57 -10.38
CA TYR A 176 11.38 9.80 -10.01
C TYR A 176 10.47 9.59 -8.78
N ARG A 177 9.64 8.54 -8.79
CA ARG A 177 8.74 8.19 -7.67
C ARG A 177 9.52 7.80 -6.42
N GLN A 178 10.52 6.94 -6.53
CA GLN A 178 11.39 6.54 -5.42
C GLN A 178 12.07 7.74 -4.76
N ARG A 179 12.55 8.72 -5.54
CA ARG A 179 13.15 9.96 -5.01
C ARG A 179 12.13 10.80 -4.24
N ALA A 180 10.91 10.96 -4.75
CA ALA A 180 9.85 11.68 -4.06
C ALA A 180 9.49 10.98 -2.73
N PHE A 181 9.28 9.67 -2.77
CA PHE A 181 8.96 8.87 -1.60
C PHE A 181 10.07 8.93 -0.53
N LYS A 182 11.34 8.77 -0.93
CA LYS A 182 12.48 8.85 -0.02
C LYS A 182 12.63 10.22 0.63
N ARG A 183 12.34 11.31 -0.08
CA ARG A 183 12.32 12.66 0.50
C ARG A 183 11.22 12.82 1.54
N CYS A 184 10.06 12.20 1.31
CA CYS A 184 8.95 12.17 2.28
C CYS A 184 9.32 11.34 3.53
N CYS A 185 9.91 10.15 3.34
CA CYS A 185 10.33 9.26 4.44
C CYS A 185 11.36 9.88 5.38
N ARG A 186 12.19 10.81 4.90
CA ARG A 186 13.15 11.52 5.76
C ARG A 186 12.49 12.46 6.77
N LYS A 187 11.23 12.81 6.56
CA LYS A 187 10.48 13.78 7.37
C LYS A 187 9.41 13.14 8.24
N LEU A 188 8.98 11.91 7.89
CA LEU A 188 7.78 11.29 8.44
C LEU A 188 8.02 9.84 8.83
N SER A 189 7.37 9.41 9.91
CA SER A 189 7.35 8.01 10.34
C SER A 189 6.60 7.09 9.38
N PHE A 190 6.93 5.80 9.35
CA PHE A 190 6.24 4.81 8.50
C PHE A 190 4.72 4.75 8.72
N PRO A 191 4.20 4.66 9.96
CA PRO A 191 2.76 4.63 10.18
C PRO A 191 2.03 5.82 9.53
N LEU A 192 2.63 7.01 9.56
CA LEU A 192 2.05 8.20 8.95
C LEU A 192 2.06 8.12 7.42
N LEU A 193 3.14 7.62 6.81
CA LEU A 193 3.26 7.47 5.35
C LEU A 193 2.14 6.58 4.77
N LEU A 194 1.75 5.53 5.50
CA LEU A 194 0.67 4.62 5.09
C LEU A 194 -0.68 5.34 4.93
N CYS A 195 -0.91 6.42 5.67
CA CYS A 195 -2.16 7.19 5.66
C CYS A 195 -2.18 8.34 4.63
N LEU A 196 -1.07 8.55 3.91
CA LEU A 196 -0.95 9.65 2.95
C LEU A 196 -1.49 9.27 1.58
N THR A 197 -2.00 10.28 0.91
CA THR A 197 -2.33 10.26 -0.51
C THR A 197 -1.10 10.48 -1.39
N ASP A 198 -1.16 10.10 -2.66
CA ASP A 198 -0.14 10.38 -3.68
C ASP A 198 0.18 11.88 -3.75
N ARG A 199 -0.87 12.72 -3.63
CA ARG A 199 -0.74 14.19 -3.62
C ARG A 199 0.00 14.67 -2.38
N GLU A 200 -0.34 14.14 -1.20
CA GLU A 200 0.33 14.48 0.06
C GLU A 200 1.79 14.03 0.06
N ILE A 201 2.09 12.81 -0.40
CA ILE A 201 3.48 12.33 -0.50
C ILE A 201 4.32 13.29 -1.36
N ARG A 202 3.80 13.72 -2.51
CA ARG A 202 4.48 14.69 -3.39
C ARG A 202 4.61 16.07 -2.74
N SER A 203 3.56 16.55 -2.08
CA SER A 203 3.56 17.84 -1.38
C SER A 203 4.59 17.84 -0.24
N PHE A 204 4.55 16.82 0.61
CA PHE A 204 5.43 16.67 1.77
C PHE A 204 6.88 16.42 1.36
N ALA A 205 7.11 15.74 0.22
CA ALA A 205 8.45 15.62 -0.35
C ALA A 205 9.07 16.98 -0.70
N ARG A 206 8.26 17.97 -1.11
CA ARG A 206 8.71 19.30 -1.57
C ARG A 206 8.69 20.37 -0.48
N MET A 207 7.74 20.32 0.44
CA MET A 207 7.59 21.37 1.46
C MET A 207 8.63 21.26 2.59
N PRO A 208 9.00 22.38 3.26
CA PRO A 208 9.83 22.34 4.46
C PRO A 208 9.17 21.53 5.59
N GLU A 209 9.97 20.82 6.39
CA GLU A 209 9.45 20.00 7.51
C GLU A 209 8.67 20.84 8.54
N ALA A 210 9.11 22.06 8.81
CA ALA A 210 8.43 23.02 9.70
C ALA A 210 7.02 23.42 9.22
N ALA A 211 6.70 23.23 7.93
CA ALA A 211 5.38 23.56 7.38
C ALA A 211 4.38 22.39 7.46
N ILE A 212 4.83 21.17 7.80
CA ILE A 212 3.98 19.97 7.88
C ILE A 212 2.93 20.09 9.00
N PRO A 213 3.25 20.52 10.24
CA PRO A 213 2.26 20.65 11.30
C PRO A 213 1.08 21.56 10.90
N ALA A 214 1.40 22.72 10.31
CA ALA A 214 0.41 23.67 9.83
C ALA A 214 -0.50 23.10 8.71
N TYR A 215 -0.03 22.12 7.94
CA TYR A 215 -0.87 21.39 7.00
C TYR A 215 -1.80 20.42 7.72
N LEU A 216 -1.27 19.65 8.68
CA LEU A 216 -2.02 18.64 9.42
C LEU A 216 -3.13 19.24 10.30
N ASP A 217 -2.97 20.48 10.76
CA ASP A 217 -3.95 21.18 11.58
C ASP A 217 -5.19 21.67 10.82
N LYS A 218 -5.18 21.67 9.48
CA LYS A 218 -6.29 22.21 8.67
C LYS A 218 -7.53 21.32 8.57
N ASN A 219 -7.40 20.00 8.75
CA ASN A 219 -8.48 19.06 8.44
C ASN A 219 -9.10 18.43 9.70
N SER A 220 -10.37 18.71 9.97
CA SER A 220 -11.13 18.11 11.08
C SER A 220 -11.66 16.70 10.79
N THR A 221 -11.47 16.18 9.57
CA THR A 221 -11.92 14.83 9.17
C THR A 221 -11.28 13.73 10.03
N PRO A 222 -11.89 12.52 10.10
CA PRO A 222 -11.30 11.39 10.83
C PRO A 222 -9.87 11.09 10.37
N ARG A 223 -9.61 11.12 9.06
CA ARG A 223 -8.25 10.96 8.51
C ARG A 223 -7.31 12.07 8.98
N GLY A 224 -7.73 13.33 8.92
CA GLY A 224 -6.93 14.47 9.38
C GLY A 224 -6.56 14.37 10.87
N ARG A 225 -7.53 13.95 11.70
CA ARG A 225 -7.30 13.64 13.12
C ARG A 225 -6.28 12.51 13.29
N LEU A 226 -6.42 11.40 12.56
CA LEU A 226 -5.47 10.28 12.62
C LEU A 226 -4.05 10.71 12.24
N LEU A 227 -3.89 11.49 11.16
CA LEU A 227 -2.59 11.99 10.74
C LEU A 227 -1.93 12.85 11.84
N ARG A 228 -2.69 13.72 12.51
CA ARG A 228 -2.17 14.51 13.65
C ARG A 228 -1.73 13.62 14.81
N LEU A 229 -2.53 12.62 15.16
CA LEU A 229 -2.21 11.69 16.25
C LEU A 229 -0.92 10.93 15.95
N LEU A 230 -0.79 10.38 14.74
CA LEU A 230 0.41 9.66 14.31
C LEU A 230 1.64 10.57 14.24
N PHE A 231 1.47 11.81 13.74
CA PHE A 231 2.56 12.79 13.69
C PHE A 231 3.03 13.21 15.09
N ARG A 232 2.12 13.43 16.05
CA ARG A 232 2.48 13.77 17.44
C ARG A 232 3.14 12.60 18.17
N ARG A 233 2.63 11.38 17.99
CA ARG A 233 3.14 10.18 18.65
C ARG A 233 4.55 9.80 18.19
N ASN A 234 4.84 10.02 16.91
CA ASN A 234 6.11 9.65 16.28
C ASN A 234 7.00 10.87 15.94
N GLY A 235 6.61 12.08 16.38
CA GLY A 235 7.31 13.33 16.10
C GLY A 235 8.64 13.50 16.85
N ASN A 236 8.88 12.65 17.85
CA ASN A 236 10.21 12.41 18.40
C ASN A 236 10.77 11.19 17.67
N ARG A 237 11.65 11.46 16.70
CA ARG A 237 12.13 10.51 15.68
C ARG A 237 12.72 9.21 16.25
N ILE A 238 12.75 8.20 15.37
CA ILE A 238 13.72 7.09 15.37
C ILE A 238 15.14 7.67 15.32
#